data_AF-A0A9X1CCJ2-F1
#
_entry.id   AF-A0A9X1CCJ2-F1
#
_cell.length_a   1.000
_cell.length_b   1.000
_cell.length_c   1.000
_cell.angle_alpha   90.00
_cell.angle_beta   90.00
_cell.angle_gamma   90.00
#
_symmetry.space_group_name_H-M   'P 1'
#
loop_
_entity.id
_entity.type
_entity.pdbx_description
1 polymer ?
#
loop_
_entity_poly.entity_id
_entity_poly.type
_entity_poly.pdbx_seq_one_letter_code
_entity_poly.pdbx_strand_id
1 'polypeptide(L)'
;MTKKLKIDIVSDVVCPWCTIGYKRLEKAISELGVEDQIEIEWQPFELNPKMPAEGQNVQEHIEEKYGASIEQQKASQEQMADAGEALGFTFDYYDDMRMVNTFEAHILLDYAKQFGKQTELKMRLTASFFSERKDVSDRAILKQALLDVGLNAEDGLALLDNENARNTVRTEEAYWQNMGVTSVPTIVFNRTSAVTGAQPISVFKDVLKDMLQTT
;
A
#
# COMPACT_ATOMS: atom_id res chain seq x y z
N MET A 1 -7.62 25.08 -15.06
CA MET A 1 -7.27 23.66 -14.98
C MET A 1 -8.50 22.94 -14.47
N THR A 2 -8.92 21.87 -15.13
CA THR A 2 -10.02 21.01 -14.67
C THR A 2 -9.61 20.39 -13.33
N LYS A 3 -10.50 20.43 -12.34
CA LYS A 3 -10.22 19.87 -11.01
C LYS A 3 -10.13 18.34 -11.15
N LYS A 4 -9.00 17.74 -10.80
CA LYS A 4 -8.86 16.28 -10.78
C LYS A 4 -9.67 15.68 -9.63
N LEU A 5 -10.19 14.48 -9.84
CA LEU A 5 -10.76 13.66 -8.77
C LEU A 5 -9.61 13.13 -7.90
N LYS A 6 -9.59 13.57 -6.64
CA LYS A 6 -8.60 13.12 -5.66
C LYS A 6 -9.00 11.75 -5.12
N ILE A 7 -8.07 10.81 -5.13
CA ILE A 7 -8.21 9.48 -4.56
C ILE A 7 -7.11 9.28 -3.53
N ASP A 8 -7.50 9.28 -2.25
CA ASP A 8 -6.62 8.92 -1.14
C ASP A 8 -6.69 7.39 -0.94
N ILE A 9 -5.55 6.70 -0.98
CA ILE A 9 -5.47 5.24 -0.78
C ILE A 9 -4.76 4.95 0.54
N VAL A 10 -5.54 4.63 1.57
CA VAL A 10 -5.02 4.21 2.88
C VAL A 10 -4.59 2.74 2.80
N SER A 11 -3.32 2.47 3.04
CA SER A 11 -2.68 1.22 2.63
C SER A 11 -1.40 0.92 3.40
N ASP A 12 -1.04 -0.35 3.54
CA ASP A 12 0.25 -0.82 4.05
C ASP A 12 1.08 -1.49 2.93
N VAL A 13 2.42 -1.46 2.98
CA VAL A 13 3.28 -2.05 1.94
C VAL A 13 3.32 -3.58 2.02
N VAL A 14 3.05 -4.14 3.20
CA VAL A 14 2.96 -5.59 3.48
C VAL A 14 1.52 -6.13 3.44
N CYS A 15 0.59 -5.34 2.89
CA CYS A 15 -0.81 -5.72 2.73
C CYS A 15 -1.07 -6.22 1.29
N PRO A 16 -1.27 -7.53 1.07
CA PRO A 16 -1.45 -8.07 -0.29
C PRO A 16 -2.74 -7.59 -0.95
N TRP A 17 -3.82 -7.47 -0.17
CA TRP A 17 -5.09 -6.91 -0.64
C TRP A 17 -4.99 -5.45 -1.03
N CYS A 18 -4.04 -4.70 -0.46
CA CYS A 18 -3.82 -3.30 -0.83
C CYS A 18 -3.24 -3.20 -2.24
N THR A 19 -2.31 -4.09 -2.59
CA THR A 19 -1.78 -4.24 -3.95
C THR A 19 -2.87 -4.63 -4.94
N ILE A 20 -3.65 -5.67 -4.61
CA ILE A 20 -4.75 -6.14 -5.46
C ILE A 20 -5.79 -5.03 -5.66
N GLY A 21 -6.17 -4.34 -4.59
CA GLY A 21 -7.13 -3.24 -4.63
C GLY A 21 -6.66 -2.10 -5.52
N TYR A 22 -5.40 -1.65 -5.35
CA TYR A 22 -4.82 -0.64 -6.23
C TYR A 22 -4.73 -1.11 -7.67
N LYS A 23 -4.27 -2.33 -7.95
CA LYS A 23 -4.20 -2.86 -9.32
C LYS A 23 -5.56 -2.95 -10.00
N ARG A 24 -6.63 -3.26 -9.26
CA ARG A 24 -8.01 -3.22 -9.76
C ARG A 24 -8.46 -1.79 -10.05
N LEU A 25 -8.14 -0.83 -9.19
CA LEU A 25 -8.41 0.59 -9.41
C LEU A 25 -7.64 1.13 -10.62
N GLU A 26 -6.34 0.86 -10.72
CA GLU A 26 -5.46 1.23 -11.83
C GLU A 26 -6.04 0.71 -13.16
N LYS A 27 -6.44 -0.56 -13.20
CA LYS A 27 -7.09 -1.15 -14.37
C LYS A 27 -8.43 -0.48 -14.69
N ALA A 28 -9.25 -0.17 -13.69
CA ALA A 28 -10.51 0.54 -13.90
C ALA A 28 -10.30 1.95 -14.49
N ILE A 29 -9.32 2.70 -13.98
CA ILE A 29 -8.93 4.02 -14.49
C ILE A 29 -8.51 3.90 -15.95
N SER A 30 -7.63 2.93 -16.27
CA SER A 30 -7.11 2.76 -17.62
C SER A 30 -8.16 2.28 -18.63
N GLU A 31 -9.03 1.33 -18.24
CA GLU A 31 -10.13 0.89 -19.10
C GLU A 31 -11.18 1.99 -19.36
N LEU A 32 -11.22 3.04 -18.53
CA LEU A 32 -12.07 4.21 -18.74
C LEU A 32 -11.36 5.35 -19.49
N GLY A 33 -10.02 5.33 -19.58
CA GLY A 33 -9.23 6.38 -20.21
C GLY A 33 -9.31 7.71 -19.47
N VAL A 34 -9.31 7.68 -18.13
CA VAL A 34 -9.50 8.85 -17.26
C VAL A 34 -8.26 9.22 -16.46
N GLU A 35 -7.07 8.71 -16.83
CA GLU A 35 -5.81 8.94 -16.13
C GLU A 35 -5.51 10.43 -15.91
N ASP A 36 -5.83 11.28 -16.89
CA ASP A 36 -5.59 12.72 -16.84
C ASP A 36 -6.51 13.46 -15.85
N GLN A 37 -7.61 12.84 -15.43
CA GLN A 37 -8.60 13.36 -14.50
C GLN A 37 -8.39 12.89 -13.05
N ILE A 38 -7.43 12.00 -12.80
CA ILE A 38 -7.24 11.38 -11.49
C ILE A 38 -5.95 11.90 -10.83
N GLU A 39 -6.02 12.12 -9.52
CA GLU A 39 -4.89 12.38 -8.64
C GLU A 39 -4.89 11.34 -7.51
N ILE A 40 -3.88 10.48 -7.46
CA ILE A 40 -3.73 9.46 -6.41
C ILE A 40 -2.74 9.95 -5.37
N GLU A 41 -3.11 9.81 -4.10
CA GLU A 41 -2.24 10.02 -2.96
C GLU A 41 -2.31 8.80 -2.03
N TRP A 42 -1.15 8.26 -1.64
CA TRP A 42 -1.06 7.15 -0.70
C TRP A 42 -0.99 7.68 0.72
N GLN A 43 -1.70 7.00 1.60
CA GLN A 43 -1.89 7.41 2.98
C GLN A 43 -1.46 6.27 3.92
N PRO A 44 -0.75 6.59 5.02
CA PRO A 44 -0.12 5.58 5.85
C PRO A 44 -1.12 4.81 6.70
N PHE A 45 -0.89 3.51 6.80
CA PHE A 45 -1.54 2.61 7.77
C PHE A 45 -0.60 1.45 8.03
N GLU A 46 -0.24 1.21 9.29
CA GLU A 46 0.48 0.00 9.69
C GLU A 46 -0.51 -1.08 10.14
N LEU A 47 -0.50 -2.23 9.47
CA LEU A 47 -1.21 -3.42 9.94
C LEU A 47 -0.64 -3.92 11.27
N ASN A 48 0.66 -3.70 11.48
CA ASN A 48 1.45 -4.24 12.58
C ASN A 48 2.40 -3.18 13.18
N PRO A 49 1.89 -2.08 13.76
CA PRO A 49 2.72 -0.96 14.25
C PRO A 49 3.65 -1.33 15.42
N LYS A 50 3.41 -2.49 16.05
CA LYS A 50 4.22 -3.02 17.16
C LYS A 50 5.08 -4.22 16.74
N MET A 51 5.19 -4.50 15.44
CA MET A 51 6.06 -5.57 14.94
C MET A 51 7.50 -5.29 15.39
N PRO A 52 8.19 -6.25 16.03
CA PRO A 52 9.58 -6.08 16.45
C PRO A 52 10.52 -5.96 15.24
N ALA A 53 11.75 -5.52 15.48
CA ALA A 53 12.73 -5.26 14.43
C ALA A 53 13.09 -6.52 13.64
N GLU A 54 13.15 -7.67 14.31
CA GLU A 54 13.36 -8.97 13.68
C GLU A 54 12.13 -9.48 12.91
N GLY A 55 10.97 -8.85 13.03
CA GLY A 55 9.70 -9.33 12.46
C GLY A 55 9.17 -10.60 13.14
N GLN A 56 8.17 -11.22 12.52
CA GLN A 56 7.58 -12.50 12.95
C GLN A 56 7.34 -13.39 11.73
N ASN A 57 7.42 -14.71 11.87
CA ASN A 57 7.01 -15.60 10.79
C ASN A 57 5.54 -15.31 10.41
N VAL A 58 5.25 -15.18 9.11
CA VAL A 58 3.91 -14.83 8.60
C VAL A 58 2.87 -15.85 9.05
N GLN A 59 3.21 -17.14 9.07
CA GLN A 59 2.25 -18.19 9.43
C GLN A 59 1.87 -18.11 10.91
N GLU A 60 2.86 -18.00 11.78
CA GLU A 60 2.67 -17.81 13.23
C GLU A 60 1.87 -16.53 13.50
N HIS A 61 2.23 -15.43 12.82
CA HIS A 61 1.55 -14.15 12.97
C HIS A 61 0.08 -14.22 12.58
N ILE A 62 -0.24 -14.87 11.46
CA ILE A 62 -1.62 -15.00 10.98
C ILE A 62 -2.43 -15.94 11.91
N GLU A 63 -1.81 -17.00 12.41
CA GLU A 63 -2.45 -17.89 13.40
C GLU A 63 -2.77 -17.14 14.69
N GLU A 64 -1.82 -16.41 15.27
CA GLU A 64 -2.02 -15.64 16.50
C GLU A 64 -3.07 -14.53 16.34
N LYS A 65 -3.05 -13.82 15.21
CA LYS A 65 -3.90 -12.65 14.97
C LYS A 65 -5.31 -13.01 14.52
N TYR A 66 -5.46 -14.05 13.69
CA TYR A 66 -6.72 -14.39 13.03
C TYR A 66 -7.24 -15.79 13.37
N GLY A 67 -6.47 -16.62 14.05
CA GLY A 67 -6.85 -18.00 14.39
C GLY A 67 -6.96 -18.92 13.16
N ALA A 68 -6.33 -18.55 12.04
CA ALA A 68 -6.44 -19.30 10.79
C ALA A 68 -5.49 -20.51 10.78
N SER A 69 -6.01 -21.69 10.41
CA SER A 69 -5.21 -22.89 10.24
C SER A 69 -4.22 -22.75 9.07
N ILE A 70 -3.13 -23.52 9.08
CA ILE A 70 -2.15 -23.55 7.98
C ILE A 70 -2.83 -23.76 6.62
N GLU A 71 -3.83 -24.64 6.54
CA GLU A 71 -4.60 -24.89 5.31
C GLU A 71 -5.40 -23.65 4.86
N GLN A 72 -6.05 -22.94 5.78
CA GLN A 72 -6.76 -21.69 5.47
C GLN A 72 -5.80 -20.60 5.01
N GLN A 73 -4.62 -20.53 5.61
CA GLN A 73 -3.59 -19.57 5.23
C GLN A 73 -3.07 -19.84 3.81
N LYS A 74 -2.74 -21.11 3.49
CA LYS A 74 -2.32 -21.52 2.15
C LYS A 74 -3.38 -21.25 1.09
N ALA A 75 -4.64 -21.60 1.37
CA ALA A 75 -5.75 -21.30 0.46
C ALA A 75 -5.93 -19.79 0.22
N SER A 76 -5.75 -18.97 1.25
CA SER A 76 -5.80 -17.51 1.11
C SER A 76 -4.61 -16.99 0.30
N GLN A 77 -3.41 -17.51 0.51
CA GLN A 77 -2.21 -17.17 -0.25
C GLN A 77 -2.35 -17.52 -1.74
N GLU A 78 -2.86 -18.71 -2.06
CA GLU A 78 -3.18 -19.15 -3.42
C GLU A 78 -4.19 -18.20 -4.08
N GLN A 79 -5.29 -17.88 -3.38
CA GLN A 79 -6.28 -16.92 -3.89
C GLN A 79 -5.66 -15.54 -4.19
N MET A 80 -4.75 -15.07 -3.34
CA MET A 80 -4.06 -13.80 -3.55
C MET A 80 -3.05 -13.87 -4.71
N ALA A 81 -2.36 -14.99 -4.86
CA ALA A 81 -1.44 -15.23 -5.99
C ALA A 81 -2.20 -15.23 -7.32
N ASP A 82 -3.31 -15.97 -7.43
CA ASP A 82 -4.16 -16.00 -8.63
C ASP A 82 -4.71 -14.60 -8.97
N ALA A 83 -5.19 -13.88 -7.96
CA ALA A 83 -5.70 -12.52 -8.13
C ALA A 83 -4.62 -11.55 -8.58
N GLY A 84 -3.39 -11.69 -8.05
CA GLY A 84 -2.23 -10.92 -8.45
C GLY A 84 -1.82 -11.20 -9.88
N GLU A 85 -1.71 -12.47 -10.27
CA GLU A 85 -1.29 -12.89 -11.61
C GLU A 85 -2.23 -12.33 -12.68
N ALA A 86 -3.55 -12.41 -12.45
CA ALA A 86 -4.56 -11.82 -13.32
C ALA A 86 -4.45 -10.28 -13.48
N LEU A 87 -3.72 -9.64 -12.58
CA LEU A 87 -3.45 -8.19 -12.53
C LEU A 87 -1.98 -7.85 -12.85
N GLY A 88 -1.18 -8.83 -13.28
CA GLY A 88 0.23 -8.63 -13.61
C GLY A 88 1.13 -8.36 -12.41
N PHE A 89 0.78 -8.89 -11.23
CA PHE A 89 1.58 -8.79 -10.02
C PHE A 89 1.83 -10.19 -9.42
N THR A 90 3.10 -10.55 -9.22
CA THR A 90 3.46 -11.88 -8.66
C THR A 90 3.54 -11.82 -7.14
N PHE A 91 2.74 -12.65 -6.47
CA PHE A 91 2.94 -12.98 -5.05
C PHE A 91 3.70 -14.30 -4.96
N ASP A 92 4.96 -14.25 -4.54
CA ASP A 92 5.84 -15.40 -4.35
C ASP A 92 5.94 -15.72 -2.86
N TYR A 93 4.86 -16.26 -2.28
CA TYR A 93 4.85 -16.72 -0.90
C TYR A 93 5.82 -17.89 -0.72
N TYR A 94 6.57 -17.88 0.38
CA TYR A 94 7.59 -18.89 0.68
C TYR A 94 7.58 -19.27 2.15
N ASP A 95 8.13 -20.46 2.44
CA ASP A 95 8.32 -20.91 3.82
C ASP A 95 9.26 -19.93 4.56
N ASP A 96 8.96 -19.67 5.84
CA ASP A 96 9.68 -18.69 6.67
C ASP A 96 9.61 -17.22 6.23
N MET A 97 8.70 -16.88 5.31
CA MET A 97 8.38 -15.47 5.04
C MET A 97 8.05 -14.74 6.34
N ARG A 98 8.61 -13.53 6.51
CA ARG A 98 8.44 -12.74 7.73
C ARG A 98 7.55 -11.52 7.50
N MET A 99 6.64 -11.29 8.44
CA MET A 99 5.95 -10.02 8.59
C MET A 99 6.90 -9.04 9.27
N VAL A 100 7.00 -7.83 8.74
CA VAL A 100 8.00 -6.83 9.14
C VAL A 100 7.33 -5.51 9.53
N ASN A 101 8.04 -4.67 10.27
CA ASN A 101 7.58 -3.30 10.53
C ASN A 101 7.67 -2.46 9.25
N THR A 102 6.69 -1.58 9.02
CA THR A 102 6.60 -0.78 7.79
C THR A 102 6.65 0.72 8.02
N PHE A 103 6.92 1.17 9.24
CA PHE A 103 6.92 2.59 9.56
C PHE A 103 7.94 3.38 8.74
N GLU A 104 9.17 2.87 8.62
CA GLU A 104 10.22 3.53 7.83
C GLU A 104 9.85 3.57 6.34
N ALA A 105 9.19 2.52 5.82
CA ALA A 105 8.65 2.53 4.46
C ALA A 105 7.61 3.64 4.26
N HIS A 106 6.73 3.88 5.25
CA HIS A 106 5.74 4.97 5.19
C HIS A 106 6.37 6.36 5.21
N ILE A 107 7.45 6.57 5.98
CA ILE A 107 8.22 7.84 5.94
C ILE A 107 8.77 8.09 4.52
N LEU A 108 9.29 7.04 3.87
CA LEU A 108 9.80 7.18 2.51
C LEU A 108 8.70 7.39 1.47
N LEU A 109 7.49 6.87 1.69
CA LEU A 109 6.33 7.17 0.86
C LEU A 109 5.92 8.65 0.97
N ASP A 110 5.95 9.23 2.17
CA ASP A 110 5.71 10.68 2.33
C ASP A 110 6.82 11.52 1.67
N TYR A 111 8.09 11.10 1.77
CA TYR A 111 9.19 11.71 1.03
C TYR A 111 8.96 11.68 -0.50
N ALA A 112 8.60 10.52 -1.05
CA ALA A 112 8.38 10.32 -2.47
C ALA A 112 7.22 11.15 -3.05
N LYS A 113 6.24 11.51 -2.22
CA LYS A 113 5.10 12.38 -2.60
C LYS A 113 5.57 13.74 -3.12
N GLN A 114 6.61 14.31 -2.53
CA GLN A 114 7.14 15.64 -2.92
C GLN A 114 7.70 15.67 -4.35
N PHE A 115 7.99 14.50 -4.90
CA PHE A 115 8.57 14.32 -6.25
C PHE A 115 7.58 13.70 -7.24
N GLY A 116 6.32 13.47 -6.83
CA GLY A 116 5.34 12.75 -7.65
C GLY A 116 5.73 11.29 -7.90
N LYS A 117 6.49 10.66 -7.00
CA LYS A 117 7.00 9.28 -7.10
C LYS A 117 6.41 8.31 -6.08
N GLN A 118 5.39 8.74 -5.35
CA GLN A 118 4.81 7.97 -4.27
C GLN A 118 4.24 6.63 -4.74
N THR A 119 3.53 6.60 -5.86
CA THR A 119 2.97 5.37 -6.44
C THR A 119 4.05 4.43 -6.92
N GLU A 120 5.06 4.92 -7.62
CA GLU A 120 6.19 4.10 -8.07
C GLU A 120 6.94 3.49 -6.88
N LEU A 121 7.21 4.27 -5.83
CA LEU A 121 7.87 3.76 -4.63
C LEU A 121 7.00 2.76 -3.88
N LYS A 122 5.70 3.02 -3.76
CA LYS A 122 4.75 2.07 -3.17
C LYS A 122 4.81 0.72 -3.86
N MET A 123 4.70 0.73 -5.18
CA MET A 123 4.72 -0.50 -5.98
C MET A 123 6.09 -1.18 -5.93
N ARG A 124 7.18 -0.41 -5.90
CA ARG A 124 8.54 -0.94 -5.76
C ARG A 124 8.73 -1.67 -4.44
N LEU A 125 8.30 -1.08 -3.32
CA LEU A 125 8.40 -1.68 -1.98
C LEU A 125 7.52 -2.92 -1.85
N THR A 126 6.29 -2.86 -2.35
CA THR A 126 5.41 -4.02 -2.40
C THR A 126 6.01 -5.17 -3.23
N ALA A 127 6.64 -4.87 -4.37
CA ALA A 127 7.35 -5.88 -5.17
C ALA A 127 8.57 -6.45 -4.44
N SER A 128 9.37 -5.61 -3.77
CA SER A 128 10.48 -6.07 -2.91
C SER A 128 10.00 -7.12 -1.92
N PHE A 129 8.89 -6.85 -1.23
CA PHE A 129 8.36 -7.73 -0.20
C PHE A 129 7.73 -9.00 -0.76
N PHE A 130 6.78 -8.88 -1.69
CA PHE A 130 5.95 -10.01 -2.12
C PHE A 130 6.53 -10.80 -3.29
N SER A 131 7.35 -10.18 -4.14
CA SER A 131 7.83 -10.81 -5.38
C SER A 131 9.32 -11.16 -5.33
N GLU A 132 10.08 -10.45 -4.49
CA GLU A 132 11.55 -10.55 -4.44
C GLU A 132 12.07 -11.09 -3.11
N ARG A 133 11.18 -11.44 -2.18
CA ARG A 133 11.51 -12.00 -0.84
C ARG A 133 12.44 -11.10 -0.03
N LYS A 134 12.33 -9.79 -0.17
CA LYS A 134 13.16 -8.80 0.54
C LYS A 134 12.45 -8.24 1.76
N ASP A 135 13.23 -7.90 2.77
CA ASP A 135 12.77 -7.24 3.98
C ASP A 135 12.67 -5.73 3.76
N VAL A 136 11.45 -5.19 3.79
CA VAL A 136 11.19 -3.75 3.62
C VAL A 136 11.33 -2.94 4.91
N SER A 137 11.81 -3.56 6.00
CA SER A 137 12.31 -2.87 7.19
C SER A 137 13.84 -2.69 7.17
N ASP A 138 14.55 -3.37 6.26
CA ASP A 138 15.99 -3.20 6.08
C ASP A 138 16.27 -1.89 5.32
N ARG A 139 17.00 -0.97 5.95
CA ARG A 139 17.40 0.31 5.36
C ARG A 139 18.21 0.16 4.07
N ALA A 140 18.94 -0.93 3.87
CA ALA A 140 19.63 -1.19 2.60
C ALA A 140 18.64 -1.48 1.47
N ILE A 141 17.56 -2.21 1.74
CA ILE A 141 16.47 -2.47 0.79
C ILE A 141 15.68 -1.19 0.52
N LEU A 142 15.39 -0.41 1.56
CA LEU A 142 14.74 0.90 1.43
C LEU A 142 15.58 1.87 0.58
N LYS A 143 16.89 1.92 0.80
CA LYS A 143 17.84 2.70 0.00
C LYS A 143 17.75 2.31 -1.47
N GLN A 144 17.80 1.01 -1.77
CA GLN A 144 17.72 0.52 -3.14
C GLN A 144 16.37 0.85 -3.78
N ALA A 145 15.27 0.73 -3.05
CA ALA A 145 13.94 1.07 -3.55
C ALA A 145 13.83 2.56 -3.95
N LEU A 146 14.44 3.48 -3.19
CA LEU A 146 14.51 4.90 -3.55
C LEU A 146 15.30 5.12 -4.85
N LEU A 147 16.46 4.48 -4.99
CA LEU A 147 17.28 4.57 -6.20
C LEU A 147 16.54 4.02 -7.43
N ASP A 148 15.86 2.89 -7.27
CA ASP A 148 15.12 2.23 -8.37
C ASP A 148 14.01 3.11 -8.95
N VAL A 149 13.42 4.00 -8.14
CA VAL A 149 12.39 4.96 -8.59
C VAL A 149 12.94 6.35 -8.93
N GLY A 150 14.26 6.51 -8.92
CA GLY A 150 14.96 7.74 -9.31
C GLY A 150 14.98 8.83 -8.24
N LEU A 151 14.83 8.47 -6.96
CA LEU A 151 14.89 9.41 -5.83
C LEU A 151 16.29 9.45 -5.19
N ASN A 152 16.60 10.55 -4.50
CA ASN A 152 17.83 10.65 -3.72
C ASN A 152 17.70 9.81 -2.45
N ALA A 153 18.46 8.71 -2.41
CA ALA A 153 18.38 7.79 -1.29
C ALA A 153 18.99 8.35 0.01
N GLU A 154 20.00 9.21 -0.06
CA GLU A 154 20.61 9.81 1.14
C GLU A 154 19.64 10.78 1.81
N ASP A 155 18.96 11.62 1.02
CA ASP A 155 17.95 12.55 1.55
C ASP A 155 16.78 11.79 2.18
N GLY A 156 16.29 10.73 1.53
CA GLY A 156 15.22 9.91 2.05
C GLY A 156 15.60 9.18 3.34
N LEU A 157 16.78 8.56 3.38
CA LEU A 157 17.26 7.86 4.58
C LEU A 157 17.50 8.79 5.77
N ALA A 158 17.93 10.04 5.52
CA ALA A 158 18.11 11.04 6.57
C ALA A 158 16.80 11.38 7.31
N LEU A 159 15.64 11.18 6.66
CA LEU A 159 14.34 11.40 7.28
C LEU A 159 13.94 10.30 8.27
N LEU A 160 14.51 9.10 8.17
CA LEU A 160 14.14 7.97 9.03
C LEU A 160 14.48 8.24 10.50
N ASP A 161 15.53 9.00 10.76
CA ASP A 161 15.96 9.42 12.10
C ASP A 161 15.48 10.84 12.47
N ASN A 162 14.74 11.51 11.58
CA ASN A 162 14.20 12.84 11.81
C ASN A 162 12.88 12.78 12.59
N GLU A 163 12.86 13.32 13.81
CA GLU A 163 11.67 13.30 14.67
C GLU A 163 10.44 13.97 14.05
N ASN A 164 10.62 15.06 13.29
CA ASN A 164 9.49 15.73 12.64
C ASN A 164 8.88 14.87 11.54
N ALA A 165 9.70 14.23 10.69
CA ALA A 165 9.22 13.34 9.64
C ALA A 165 8.45 12.14 10.24
N ARG A 166 9.00 11.54 11.30
CA ARG A 166 8.33 10.46 12.05
C ARG A 166 6.98 10.93 12.64
N ASN A 167 6.95 12.12 13.25
CA ASN A 167 5.72 12.67 13.83
C ASN A 167 4.67 13.01 12.77
N THR A 168 5.07 13.47 11.59
CA THR A 168 4.17 13.71 10.46
C THR A 168 3.42 12.44 10.09
N VAL A 169 4.14 11.34 9.81
CA VAL A 169 3.50 10.06 9.42
C VAL A 169 2.58 9.54 10.52
N ARG A 170 3.00 9.60 11.80
CA ARG A 170 2.15 9.20 12.94
C ARG A 170 0.87 10.04 13.04
N THR A 171 0.97 11.34 12.76
CA THR A 171 -0.18 12.24 12.76
C THR A 171 -1.14 11.91 11.61
N GLU A 172 -0.60 11.58 10.43
CA GLU A 172 -1.41 11.17 9.28
C GLU A 172 -2.12 9.83 9.52
N GLU A 173 -1.45 8.83 10.09
CA GLU A 173 -2.09 7.57 10.51
C GLU A 173 -3.22 7.82 11.50
N ALA A 174 -2.97 8.62 12.54
CA ALA A 174 -3.97 8.97 13.53
C ALA A 174 -5.16 9.73 12.92
N TYR A 175 -4.90 10.61 11.94
CA TYR A 175 -5.96 11.29 11.19
C TYR A 175 -6.87 10.28 10.49
N TRP A 176 -6.33 9.32 9.73
CA TRP A 176 -7.14 8.32 9.03
C TRP A 176 -7.89 7.38 9.97
N GLN A 177 -7.27 6.99 11.08
CA GLN A 177 -7.94 6.21 12.13
C GLN A 177 -9.10 6.99 12.75
N ASN A 178 -8.91 8.27 13.06
CA ASN A 178 -9.97 9.15 13.59
C ASN A 178 -11.09 9.40 12.59
N MET A 179 -10.80 9.33 11.28
CA MET A 179 -11.80 9.35 10.20
C MET A 179 -12.55 8.00 10.06
N GLY A 180 -12.27 7.02 10.91
CA GLY A 180 -12.97 5.73 10.94
C GLY A 180 -12.32 4.63 10.10
N VAL A 181 -11.11 4.85 9.56
CA VAL A 181 -10.40 3.81 8.81
C VAL A 181 -9.80 2.79 9.77
N THR A 182 -10.35 1.57 9.74
CA THR A 182 -9.95 0.45 10.62
C THR A 182 -9.42 -0.77 9.86
N SER A 183 -9.43 -0.72 8.53
CA SER A 183 -8.92 -1.80 7.67
C SER A 183 -8.38 -1.22 6.36
N VAL A 184 -7.56 -1.99 5.66
CA VAL A 184 -6.93 -1.57 4.40
C VAL A 184 -7.04 -2.66 3.31
N PRO A 185 -7.09 -2.28 2.02
CA PRO A 185 -7.09 -0.90 1.53
C PRO A 185 -8.43 -0.20 1.81
N THR A 186 -8.37 1.08 2.14
CA THR A 186 -9.53 1.98 2.08
C THR A 186 -9.23 3.06 1.07
N ILE A 187 -10.06 3.14 0.03
CA ILE A 187 -9.93 4.06 -1.09
C ILE A 187 -10.97 5.14 -0.94
N VAL A 188 -10.53 6.38 -0.79
CA VAL A 188 -11.36 7.53 -0.43
C VAL A 188 -11.37 8.52 -1.59
N PHE A 189 -12.57 8.86 -2.05
CA PHE A 189 -12.78 9.73 -3.22
C PHE A 189 -13.20 11.11 -2.73
N ASN A 190 -12.45 12.15 -3.13
CA ASN A 190 -12.63 13.55 -2.73
C ASN A 190 -12.81 13.79 -1.21
N ARG A 191 -12.38 12.84 -0.37
CA ARG A 191 -12.64 12.82 1.08
C ARG A 191 -14.12 12.93 1.47
N THR A 192 -15.03 12.54 0.57
CA THR A 192 -16.49 12.56 0.80
C THR A 192 -17.11 11.18 0.79
N SER A 193 -16.49 10.22 0.11
CA SER A 193 -16.94 8.82 0.04
C SER A 193 -15.76 7.88 0.12
N ALA A 194 -16.00 6.65 0.56
CA ALA A 194 -14.96 5.65 0.73
C ALA A 194 -15.45 4.27 0.28
N VAL A 195 -14.52 3.49 -0.25
CA VAL A 195 -14.67 2.08 -0.60
C VAL A 195 -13.63 1.30 0.20
N THR A 196 -14.08 0.32 0.97
CA THR A 196 -13.21 -0.53 1.78
C THR A 196 -12.98 -1.89 1.11
N GLY A 197 -11.74 -2.37 1.18
CA GLY A 197 -11.29 -3.63 0.62
C GLY A 197 -10.93 -3.54 -0.87
N ALA A 198 -10.34 -4.63 -1.37
CA ALA A 198 -10.00 -4.79 -2.78
C ALA A 198 -11.24 -5.07 -3.63
N GLN A 199 -12.11 -4.08 -3.83
CA GLN A 199 -13.36 -4.26 -4.59
C GLN A 199 -13.10 -4.69 -6.05
N PRO A 200 -14.08 -5.34 -6.71
CA PRO A 200 -14.00 -5.68 -8.13
C PRO A 200 -13.78 -4.45 -9.02
N ILE A 201 -13.16 -4.66 -10.18
CA ILE A 201 -12.92 -3.61 -11.20
C ILE A 201 -14.23 -2.92 -11.58
N SER A 202 -15.34 -3.66 -11.72
CA SER A 202 -16.65 -3.10 -12.05
C SER A 202 -17.12 -2.07 -11.02
N VAL A 203 -16.95 -2.34 -9.74
CA VAL A 203 -17.30 -1.40 -8.65
C VAL A 203 -16.48 -0.13 -8.77
N PHE A 204 -15.17 -0.22 -9.01
CA PHE A 204 -14.35 0.97 -9.23
C PHE A 204 -14.77 1.74 -10.48
N LYS A 205 -15.12 1.07 -11.58
CA LYS A 205 -15.60 1.75 -12.80
C LYS A 205 -16.90 2.51 -12.54
N ASP A 206 -17.82 1.94 -11.78
CA ASP A 206 -19.09 2.58 -11.45
C ASP A 206 -18.87 3.82 -10.56
N VAL A 207 -18.04 3.69 -9.51
CA VAL A 207 -17.69 4.81 -8.63
C VAL A 207 -16.97 5.93 -9.38
N LEU A 208 -15.99 5.60 -10.23
CA LEU A 208 -15.25 6.60 -11.01
C LEU A 208 -16.17 7.37 -11.96
N LYS A 209 -17.10 6.70 -12.64
CA LYS A 209 -18.08 7.36 -13.53
C LYS A 209 -18.96 8.33 -12.76
N ASP A 210 -19.47 7.94 -11.59
CA ASP A 210 -20.32 8.77 -10.75
C ASP A 210 -19.56 10.03 -10.25
N MET A 211 -18.35 9.83 -9.73
CA MET A 211 -17.53 10.90 -9.17
C MET A 211 -17.04 11.89 -10.23
N LEU A 212 -16.72 11.42 -11.44
CA LEU A 212 -16.26 12.27 -12.55
C LEU A 212 -17.41 13.04 -13.23
N GLN A 213 -18.66 12.55 -13.18
CA GLN A 213 -19.82 13.32 -13.63
C GLN A 213 -20.18 14.48 -12.69
N THR A 214 -19.74 14.40 -11.44
CA THR A 214 -20.06 15.36 -10.37
C THR A 214 -18.99 16.44 -10.20
N THR A 215 -17.89 16.38 -10.98
CA THR A 215 -16.74 17.30 -10.91
C THR A 215 -16.80 18.36 -12.01
#